data_AF-A0A968MT01-F1
#
_entry.id   AF-A0A968MT01-F1
#
_cell.length_a   1.000
_cell.length_b   1.000
_cell.length_c   1.000
_cell.angle_alpha   90.00
_cell.angle_beta   90.00
_cell.angle_gamma   90.00
#
_symmetry.space_group_name_H-M   'P 1'
#
loop_
_entity.id
_entity.type
_entity.pdbx_description
1 polymer ?
#
loop_
_entity_poly.entity_id
_entity_poly.type
_entity_poly.pdbx_seq_one_letter_code
_entity_poly.pdbx_strand_id
1 'polypeptide(L)'
;MLFKDEKSDQNLTAYKEIKIPKGKRFHIQLSDGTHIWVNSESTLKYPEVFSGDDRKVYLEGEAYFDVTENKSKPFLCMPAK
;
A
#
# COMPACT_ATOMS: atom_id res chain seq x y z
N MET A 1 28.38 5.46 17.60
CA MET A 1 27.43 4.73 16.74
C MET A 1 26.11 5.48 16.87
N LEU A 2 25.83 6.42 15.97
CA LEU A 2 24.64 7.26 16.04
C LEU A 2 23.53 6.55 15.27
N PHE A 3 22.51 6.09 15.99
CA PHE A 3 21.25 5.70 15.39
C PHE A 3 20.67 6.96 14.73
N LYS A 4 20.50 6.91 13.41
CA LYS A 4 19.93 8.01 12.65
C LYS A 4 18.42 7.83 12.73
N ASP A 5 17.79 8.60 13.61
CA ASP A 5 16.35 8.63 13.75
C ASP A 5 15.70 8.81 12.37
N GLU A 6 14.79 7.89 12.06
CA GLU A 6 14.01 7.86 10.84
C GLU A 6 13.30 9.21 10.67
N LYS A 7 13.62 9.91 9.58
CA LYS A 7 12.86 11.09 9.16
C LYS A 7 11.40 10.67 9.05
N SER A 8 10.58 11.20 9.95
CA SER A 8 9.13 11.19 9.83
C SER A 8 8.76 11.88 8.52
N ASP A 9 8.30 11.10 7.54
CA ASP A 9 7.68 11.62 6.31
C ASP A 9 6.37 12.34 6.68
N GLN A 10 6.50 13.61 7.06
CA GLN A 10 5.39 14.55 7.28
C GLN A 10 4.93 15.15 5.95
N ASN A 11 4.82 14.33 4.91
CA ASN A 11 4.11 14.72 3.69
C ASN A 11 2.71 14.14 3.81
N LEU A 12 1.71 15.02 4.01
CA LEU A 12 0.28 14.78 4.25
C LEU A 12 -0.38 13.93 3.16
N THR A 13 0.06 12.68 3.02
CA THR A 13 -0.50 11.75 2.05
C THR A 13 -1.69 11.11 2.74
N ALA A 14 -2.89 11.51 2.34
CA ALA A 14 -4.11 10.91 2.84
C ALA A 14 -4.12 9.42 2.48
N TYR A 15 -3.96 8.57 3.49
CA TYR A 15 -4.13 7.13 3.33
C TYR A 15 -5.61 6.80 3.33
N LYS A 16 -6.01 6.01 2.34
CA LYS A 16 -7.31 5.35 2.29
C LYS A 16 -7.16 3.95 2.86
N GLU A 17 -8.20 3.49 3.55
CA GLU A 17 -8.27 2.14 4.08
C GLU A 17 -9.53 1.47 3.55
N ILE A 18 -9.41 0.24 3.11
CA ILE A 18 -10.52 -0.60 2.67
C ILE A 18 -10.50 -1.90 3.45
N LYS A 19 -11.65 -2.23 4.04
CA LYS A 19 -11.86 -3.47 4.78
C LYS A 19 -12.83 -4.35 4.00
N ILE A 20 -12.38 -5.54 3.60
CA ILE A 20 -13.17 -6.45 2.81
C ILE A 20 -13.87 -7.43 3.75
N PRO A 21 -15.23 -7.40 3.83
CA PRO A 21 -15.95 -8.32 4.69
C PRO A 21 -15.85 -9.75 4.14
N LYS A 22 -16.22 -10.70 4.99
CA LYS A 22 -16.23 -12.12 4.65
C LYS A 22 -17.05 -12.41 3.39
N GLY A 23 -16.52 -13.29 2.54
CA GLY A 23 -17.18 -13.75 1.31
C GLY A 23 -17.15 -12.75 0.15
N LYS A 24 -16.45 -11.61 0.29
CA LYS A 24 -16.26 -10.65 -0.79
C LYS A 24 -14.80 -10.56 -1.22
N ARG A 25 -14.58 -10.12 -2.46
CA ARG A 25 -13.28 -9.74 -3.00
C ARG A 25 -13.40 -8.39 -3.67
N PHE A 26 -12.33 -7.63 -3.66
CA PHE A 26 -12.31 -6.30 -4.28
C PHE A 26 -11.11 -6.17 -5.20
N HIS A 27 -11.29 -5.36 -6.25
CA HIS A 27 -10.24 -4.99 -7.18
C HIS A 27 -10.02 -3.48 -7.08
N ILE A 28 -8.76 -3.07 -6.98
CA ILE A 28 -8.33 -1.67 -6.89
C ILE A 28 -7.22 -1.42 -7.90
N GLN A 29 -7.34 -0.33 -8.64
CA GLN A 29 -6.24 0.25 -9.41
C GLN A 29 -5.69 1.44 -8.63
N LEU A 30 -4.39 1.40 -8.32
CA LEU A 30 -3.67 2.49 -7.67
C LEU A 30 -3.29 3.59 -8.67
N SER A 31 -2.92 4.75 -8.15
CA SER A 31 -2.58 5.93 -8.96
C SER A 31 -1.33 5.77 -9.83
N ASP A 32 -0.46 4.80 -9.53
CA ASP A 32 0.72 4.44 -10.34
C ASP A 32 0.41 3.41 -11.44
N GLY A 33 -0.85 2.93 -11.52
CA GLY A 33 -1.27 1.88 -12.46
C GLY A 33 -1.22 0.46 -11.90
N THR A 34 -0.73 0.25 -10.68
CA THR A 34 -0.68 -1.07 -10.03
C THR A 34 -2.10 -1.59 -9.77
N HIS A 35 -2.37 -2.84 -10.11
CA HIS A 35 -3.65 -3.50 -9.86
C HIS A 35 -3.55 -4.44 -8.65
N ILE A 36 -4.55 -4.40 -7.77
CA ILE A 36 -4.58 -5.18 -6.53
C ILE A 36 -5.93 -5.87 -6.40
N TRP A 37 -5.90 -7.17 -6.17
CA TRP A 37 -7.06 -7.98 -5.83
C TRP A 37 -6.97 -8.38 -4.37
N VAL A 38 -7.89 -7.89 -3.55
CA VAL A 38 -7.92 -8.13 -2.10
C VAL A 38 -8.98 -9.19 -1.79
N ASN A 39 -8.59 -10.23 -1.07
CA ASN A 39 -9.47 -11.34 -0.72
C ASN A 39 -10.40 -10.98 0.46
N SER A 40 -11.28 -11.92 0.82
CA SER A 40 -12.15 -11.79 1.99
C SER A 40 -11.35 -11.64 3.29
N GLU A 41 -11.97 -11.00 4.29
CA GLU A 41 -11.39 -10.86 5.64
C GLU A 41 -9.99 -10.22 5.63
N SER A 42 -9.78 -9.29 4.70
CA SER A 42 -8.51 -8.60 4.51
C SER A 42 -8.70 -7.08 4.59
N THR A 43 -7.64 -6.39 5.02
CA THR A 43 -7.59 -4.94 5.12
C THR A 43 -6.42 -4.42 4.28
N LEU A 44 -6.68 -3.47 3.39
CA LEU A 44 -5.63 -2.81 2.61
C LEU A 44 -5.66 -1.30 2.90
N LYS A 45 -4.50 -0.76 3.25
CA LYS A 45 -4.29 0.67 3.44
C LYS A 45 -3.24 1.20 2.46
N TYR A 46 -3.61 2.21 1.69
CA TYR A 46 -2.81 2.73 0.58
C TYR A 46 -2.98 4.24 0.44
N PRO A 47 -1.97 4.96 -0.08
CA PRO A 47 -2.10 6.40 -0.33
C PRO A 47 -2.93 6.67 -1.57
N GLU A 48 -3.66 7.80 -1.61
CA GLU A 48 -4.36 8.24 -2.83
C GLU A 48 -3.37 8.52 -3.97
N VAL A 49 -2.23 9.15 -3.65
CA VAL A 49 -1.12 9.40 -4.58
C VAL A 49 0.21 9.07 -3.90
N PHE A 50 1.09 8.36 -4.60
CA PHE A 50 2.45 8.11 -4.12
C PHE A 50 3.32 9.36 -4.26
N SER A 51 3.50 10.11 -3.17
CA SER A 51 4.21 11.40 -3.13
C SER A 51 5.69 11.30 -2.73
N GLY A 52 6.16 10.13 -2.30
CA GLY A 52 7.53 9.89 -1.84
C GLY A 52 8.43 9.14 -2.84
N ASP A 53 9.57 8.67 -2.33
CA ASP A 53 10.53 7.85 -3.07
C ASP A 53 10.06 6.40 -3.22
N ASP A 54 9.20 5.94 -2.31
CA ASP A 54 8.67 4.58 -2.28
C ASP A 54 7.16 4.53 -2.52
N ARG A 55 6.70 3.41 -3.09
CA ARG A 55 5.27 3.08 -3.21
C ARG A 55 4.88 2.12 -2.09
N LYS A 56 4.53 2.66 -0.93
CA LYS A 56 4.21 1.90 0.28
C LYS A 56 2.70 1.64 0.44
N VAL A 57 2.34 0.38 0.61
CA VAL A 57 0.99 -0.07 0.99
C VAL A 57 1.08 -0.97 2.21
N TYR A 58 -0.01 -1.07 2.97
CA TYR A 58 -0.12 -1.92 4.15
C TYR A 58 -1.25 -2.93 3.96
N LEU A 59 -0.97 -4.20 4.24
CA LEU A 59 -1.91 -5.31 4.06
C LEU A 59 -2.02 -6.13 5.36
N GLU A 60 -3.25 -6.46 5.71
CA GLU A 60 -3.60 -7.56 6.61
C GLU A 60 -4.46 -8.56 5.83
N GLY A 61 -4.16 -9.86 5.94
CA GLY A 61 -4.84 -10.91 5.18
C GLY A 61 -4.16 -11.20 3.86
N GLU A 62 -4.94 -11.33 2.79
CA GLU A 62 -4.47 -11.84 1.49
C GLU A 62 -4.81 -10.89 0.35
N ALA A 63 -3.83 -10.63 -0.50
CA ALA A 63 -4.02 -9.91 -1.74
C ALA A 63 -3.05 -10.39 -2.83
N TYR A 64 -3.46 -10.24 -4.09
CA TYR A 64 -2.62 -10.41 -5.26
C TYR A 64 -2.30 -9.04 -5.85
N PHE A 65 -1.03 -8.81 -6.18
CA PHE A 65 -0.52 -7.55 -6.69
C PHE A 65 0.05 -7.75 -8.10
N ASP A 66 -0.52 -7.05 -9.07
CA ASP A 66 0.07 -6.86 -10.40
C ASP A 66 0.70 -5.47 -10.45
N VAL A 67 1.97 -5.42 -10.04
CA VAL A 67 2.70 -4.18 -9.79
C VAL A 67 3.21 -3.59 -11.10
N THR A 68 2.86 -2.34 -11.36
CA THR A 68 3.42 -1.61 -12.50
C THR A 68 4.92 -1.43 -12.33
N GLU A 69 5.69 -1.81 -13.35
CA GLU A 69 7.16 -1.72 -13.32
C GLU A 69 7.60 -0.26 -13.17
N ASN A 70 8.40 0.02 -12.13
CA ASN A 70 9.07 1.30 -11.95
C ASN A 70 10.38 1.07 -11.21
N LYS A 71 11.50 1.08 -11.94
CA LYS A 71 12.83 0.79 -11.40
C LYS A 71 13.34 1.87 -10.45
N SER A 72 12.83 3.09 -10.57
CA SER A 72 13.27 4.24 -9.75
C SER A 72 12.48 4.38 -8.45
N LYS A 73 11.30 3.75 -8.35
CA LYS A 73 10.43 3.81 -7.17
C LYS A 73 9.96 2.41 -6.77
N PRO A 74 10.60 1.76 -5.77
CA PRO A 74 10.24 0.41 -5.37
C PRO A 74 8.80 0.36 -4.83
N PHE A 75 8.16 -0.80 -5.02
CA PHE A 75 6.85 -1.09 -4.43
C PHE A 75 7.04 -1.94 -3.18
N LEU A 76 6.49 -1.48 -2.07
CA LEU A 76 6.68 -2.09 -0.75
C LEU A 76 5.32 -2.44 -0.15
N CYS A 77 5.10 -3.74 0.11
CA CYS A 77 3.96 -4.23 0.87
C CYS A 77 4.41 -4.52 2.31
N MET A 78 3.82 -3.81 3.26
CA MET A 78 4.10 -3.94 4.69
C MET A 78 2.92 -4.59 5.42
N PRO A 79 3.13 -5.28 6.54
CA PRO A 79 2.01 -5.70 7.39
C PRO A 79 1.27 -4.47 7.94
N ALA A 80 -0.05 -4.46 7.88
CA ALA A 80 -0.86 -3.46 8.58
C ALA A 80 -0.73 -3.65 10.10
N LYS A 81 -0.74 -2.55 10.85
CA LYS A 81 -0.75 -2.55 12.32
C LYS A 81 -2.16 -2.47 12.85
#